data_AF-A0AAW8Q0L7-F1
#
_entry.id   AF-A0AAW8Q0L7-F1
#
_cell.length_a   1.000
_cell.length_b   1.000
_cell.length_c   1.000
_cell.angle_alpha   90.00
_cell.angle_beta   90.00
_cell.angle_gamma   90.00
#
_symmetry.space_group_name_H-M   'P 1'
#
loop_
_entity.id
_entity.type
_entity.pdbx_description
1 polymer ?
#
loop_
_entity_poly.entity_id
_entity_poly.type
_entity_poly.pdbx_seq_one_letter_code
_entity_poly.pdbx_strand_id
1 'polypeptide(L)'
;MKVVIKKDALELHSRSIPARMGHSQDTMNWRNSISKMLDNSEDRTFEVCTSHLFDSSFNVVNPHSEYAIQIPDYMVEAVIDDARIGKSKCGYCGKVAETSQGHCEKGCKVEYFKPLLKD
;
A
#
# COMPACT_ATOMS: atom_id res chain seq x y z
N MET A 1 0.18 11.76 2.28
CA MET A 1 1.08 10.72 2.83
C MET A 1 1.94 10.21 1.70
N LYS A 2 3.19 9.88 2.00
CA LYS A 2 4.14 9.30 1.05
C LYS A 2 4.71 8.01 1.61
N VAL A 3 5.27 7.19 0.73
CA VAL A 3 6.05 6.02 1.12
C VAL A 3 7.41 6.05 0.45
N VAL A 4 8.42 5.57 1.15
CA VAL A 4 9.71 5.25 0.58
C VAL A 4 9.72 3.76 0.29
N ILE A 5 9.91 3.36 -0.98
CA ILE A 5 9.96 1.95 -1.35
C ILE A 5 11.40 1.43 -1.17
N LYS A 6 11.54 0.21 -0.64
CA LYS A 6 12.84 -0.44 -0.45
C LYS A 6 13.56 -0.61 -1.79
N LYS A 7 14.88 -0.46 -1.79
CA LYS A 7 15.72 -0.65 -3.00
C LYS A 7 15.61 -2.07 -3.57
N ASP A 8 15.47 -3.07 -2.70
CA ASP A 8 15.34 -4.50 -3.04
C ASP A 8 13.88 -4.98 -3.08
N ALA A 9 12.89 -4.08 -3.15
CA ALA A 9 11.47 -4.40 -3.06
C ALA A 9 11.01 -5.49 -4.04
N LEU A 10 11.45 -5.44 -5.31
CA LEU A 10 11.12 -6.46 -6.31
C LEU A 10 11.76 -7.81 -6.01
N GLU A 11 12.95 -7.82 -5.43
CA GLU A 11 13.61 -9.05 -4.98
C GLU A 11 12.85 -9.67 -3.81
N LEU A 12 12.50 -8.86 -2.80
CA LEU A 12 11.67 -9.27 -1.66
C LEU A 12 10.33 -9.87 -2.12
N HIS A 13 9.66 -9.21 -3.06
CA HIS A 13 8.42 -9.72 -3.63
C HIS A 13 8.62 -11.06 -4.35
N SER A 14 9.70 -11.21 -5.11
CA SER A 14 10.02 -12.48 -5.80
C SER A 14 10.23 -13.64 -4.83
N ARG A 15 10.88 -13.37 -3.69
CA ARG A 15 11.09 -14.37 -2.63
C ARG A 15 9.79 -14.76 -1.92
N SER A 16 8.81 -13.85 -1.87
CA SER A 16 7.50 -14.08 -1.24
C SER A 16 6.53 -14.92 -2.10
N ILE A 17 6.77 -15.02 -3.41
CA ILE A 17 5.93 -15.80 -4.34
C ILE A 17 6.57 -17.17 -4.61
N PRO A 18 5.89 -18.29 -4.29
CA PRO A 18 6.42 -19.62 -4.60
C PRO A 18 6.61 -19.82 -6.11
N ALA A 19 7.79 -20.27 -6.53
CA ALA A 19 8.14 -20.49 -7.95
C ALA A 19 7.12 -21.38 -8.71
N ARG A 20 6.45 -22.29 -7.99
CA ARG A 20 5.41 -23.19 -8.54
C ARG A 20 4.12 -22.50 -8.98
N MET A 21 3.88 -21.24 -8.59
CA MET A 21 2.65 -20.52 -8.96
C MET A 21 2.70 -19.98 -10.39
N GLY A 22 3.86 -20.04 -11.06
CA GLY A 22 4.06 -19.34 -12.33
C GLY A 22 3.94 -17.81 -12.16
N HIS A 23 4.21 -17.09 -13.23
CA HIS A 23 3.94 -15.65 -13.28
C HIS A 23 2.86 -15.40 -14.31
N SER A 24 1.67 -14.97 -13.86
CA SER A 24 0.64 -14.50 -14.78
C SER A 24 1.14 -13.27 -15.55
N GLN A 25 0.54 -12.99 -16.71
CA GLN A 25 0.84 -11.77 -17.47
C GLN A 25 0.62 -10.52 -16.60
N ASP A 26 -0.41 -10.53 -15.76
CA ASP A 26 -0.70 -9.43 -14.83
C ASP A 26 0.41 -9.24 -13.79
N THR A 27 0.95 -10.34 -13.26
CA THR A 27 2.09 -10.28 -12.33
C THR A 27 3.32 -9.68 -13.01
N MET A 28 3.60 -10.09 -14.25
CA MET A 28 4.72 -9.52 -15.02
C MET A 28 4.51 -8.03 -15.32
N ASN A 29 3.31 -7.63 -15.71
CA ASN A 29 2.96 -6.23 -15.99
C ASN A 29 3.09 -5.36 -14.72
N TRP A 30 2.62 -5.87 -13.58
CA TRP A 30 2.74 -5.21 -12.28
C TRP A 30 4.22 -5.02 -11.90
N ARG A 31 5.04 -6.07 -12.01
CA ARG A 31 6.49 -6.00 -11.74
C ARG A 31 7.20 -5.00 -12.64
N ASN A 32 6.89 -5.00 -13.94
CA ASN A 32 7.47 -4.06 -14.90
C ASN A 32 7.10 -2.61 -14.58
N SER A 33 5.87 -2.38 -14.12
CA SER A 33 5.43 -1.04 -13.72
C SER A 33 6.23 -0.53 -12.52
N ILE A 34 6.45 -1.38 -11.52
CA ILE A 34 7.23 -1.02 -10.32
C ILE A 34 8.70 -0.82 -10.65
N SER A 35 9.29 -1.68 -11.50
CA SER A 35 10.68 -1.51 -11.94
C SER A 35 10.89 -0.13 -12.54
N LYS A 36 10.02 0.26 -13.50
CA LYS A 36 10.09 1.59 -14.13
C LYS A 36 9.91 2.72 -13.12
N MET A 37 9.04 2.58 -12.13
CA MET A 37 8.88 3.59 -11.09
C MET A 37 10.15 3.76 -10.26
N LEU A 38 10.78 2.65 -9.86
CA LEU A 38 11.98 2.67 -9.03
C LEU A 38 13.23 3.13 -9.79
N ASP A 39 13.37 2.76 -11.06
CA ASP A 39 14.52 3.14 -11.90
C ASP A 39 14.58 4.66 -12.15
N ASN A 40 13.44 5.37 -12.04
CA ASN A 40 13.32 6.81 -12.32
C ASN A 40 13.21 7.68 -11.05
N SER A 41 13.41 7.13 -9.86
CA SER A 41 13.29 7.86 -8.59
C SER A 41 14.55 7.67 -7.72
N GLU A 42 15.33 8.74 -7.55
CA GLU A 42 16.57 8.70 -6.77
C GLU A 42 16.32 8.42 -5.27
N ASP A 43 15.27 9.01 -4.70
CA ASP A 43 14.91 8.89 -3.28
C ASP A 43 13.88 7.79 -3.00
N ARG A 44 13.31 7.19 -4.05
CA ARG A 44 12.26 6.16 -3.99
C ARG A 44 11.02 6.60 -3.21
N THR A 45 10.78 7.91 -3.15
CA THR A 45 9.63 8.49 -2.46
C THR A 45 8.47 8.66 -3.42
N PHE A 46 7.31 8.10 -3.06
CA PHE A 46 6.12 8.17 -3.90
C PHE A 46 4.89 8.60 -3.11
N GLU A 47 4.03 9.39 -3.76
CA GLU A 47 2.72 9.76 -3.23
C GLU A 47 1.80 8.54 -3.13
N VAL A 48 0.94 8.52 -2.11
CA VAL A 48 -0.09 7.49 -1.96
C VAL A 48 -1.46 8.10 -2.16
N CYS A 49 -2.30 7.43 -2.96
CA CYS A 49 -3.71 7.75 -3.09
C CYS A 49 -4.44 7.43 -1.78
N THR A 50 -4.79 8.47 -1.02
CA THR A 50 -5.42 8.33 0.31
C THR A 50 -6.94 8.23 0.27
N SER A 51 -7.55 8.23 -0.92
CA SER A 51 -9.01 8.03 -1.07
C SER A 51 -9.45 6.65 -0.58
N HIS A 52 -8.57 5.66 -0.66
CA HIS A 52 -8.78 4.30 -0.18
C HIS A 52 -7.53 3.84 0.58
N LEU A 53 -7.68 3.60 1.89
CA LEU A 53 -6.58 3.17 2.76
C LEU A 53 -6.70 1.68 3.08
N PHE A 54 -5.57 0.98 3.10
CA PHE A 54 -5.48 -0.47 3.33
C PHE A 54 -4.56 -0.78 4.50
N ASP A 55 -4.81 -1.93 5.13
CA ASP A 55 -4.16 -2.37 6.36
C ASP A 55 -2.79 -3.03 6.13
N SER A 56 -2.46 -3.44 4.90
CA SER A 56 -1.22 -4.15 4.59
C SER A 56 -0.64 -3.78 3.22
N SER A 57 -1.08 -2.65 2.66
CA SER A 57 -0.65 -2.18 1.35
C SER A 57 -0.91 -0.70 1.16
N PHE A 58 -0.30 -0.12 0.14
CA PHE A 58 -0.42 1.27 -0.24
C PHE A 58 -0.78 1.39 -1.71
N ASN A 59 -1.75 2.22 -2.06
CA ASN A 59 -2.03 2.57 -3.45
C ASN A 59 -1.11 3.71 -3.87
N VAL A 60 0.06 3.38 -4.38
CA VAL A 60 1.08 4.34 -4.77
C VAL A 60 0.72 4.96 -6.12
N VAL A 61 0.76 6.29 -6.21
CA VAL A 61 0.54 7.02 -7.46
C VAL A 61 1.70 6.71 -8.41
N ASN A 62 1.39 6.12 -9.55
CA ASN A 62 2.39 5.79 -10.55
C ASN A 62 2.62 7.02 -11.46
N PRO A 63 3.81 7.63 -11.50
CA PRO A 63 4.08 8.77 -12.37
C PRO A 63 3.99 8.45 -13.88
N HIS A 64 3.96 7.17 -14.24
CA HIS A 64 3.89 6.69 -15.62
C HIS A 64 2.52 6.08 -15.99
N SER A 65 1.50 6.25 -15.15
CA SER A 65 0.15 5.72 -15.39
C SER A 65 -0.91 6.62 -14.75
N GLU A 66 -2.12 6.63 -15.31
CA GLU A 66 -3.27 7.29 -14.68
C GLU A 66 -3.79 6.51 -13.45
N TYR A 67 -3.33 5.28 -13.25
CA TYR A 67 -3.75 4.41 -12.15
C TYR A 67 -2.69 4.31 -11.06
N ALA A 68 -3.16 4.26 -9.81
CA ALA A 68 -2.32 3.88 -8.69
C ALA A 68 -1.97 2.39 -8.74
N ILE A 69 -0.76 2.04 -8.33
CA ILE A 69 -0.30 0.66 -8.19
C ILE A 69 -0.32 0.26 -6.71
N GLN A 70 -0.89 -0.91 -6.40
CA GLN A 70 -0.89 -1.42 -5.04
C GLN A 70 0.48 -2.01 -4.71
N ILE A 71 1.13 -1.48 -3.67
CA ILE A 71 2.42 -1.92 -3.13
C ILE A 71 2.20 -2.51 -1.73
N PRO A 72 2.53 -3.80 -1.51
CA PRO A 72 2.50 -4.42 -0.19
C PRO A 72 3.39 -3.70 0.83
N ASP A 73 3.00 -3.70 2.08
CA ASP A 73 3.71 -3.03 3.17
C ASP A 73 5.15 -3.54 3.39
N TYR A 74 5.41 -4.83 3.20
CA TYR A 74 6.75 -5.40 3.32
C TYR A 74 7.75 -4.87 2.28
N MET A 75 7.28 -4.23 1.20
CA MET A 75 8.11 -3.56 0.20
C MET A 75 8.42 -2.10 0.57
N VAL A 76 7.81 -1.57 1.62
CA VAL A 76 7.96 -0.18 2.06
C VAL A 76 9.03 -0.07 3.14
N GLU A 77 9.91 0.91 2.98
CA GLU A 77 11.01 1.24 3.89
C GLU A 77 10.57 2.23 4.95
N ALA A 78 9.85 3.28 4.55
CA ALA A 78 9.35 4.34 5.44
C ALA A 78 7.98 4.85 4.99
N VAL A 79 7.19 5.37 5.93
CA VAL A 79 5.93 6.08 5.65
C VAL A 79 6.09 7.51 6.17
N ILE A 80 5.79 8.49 5.34
CA ILE A 80 5.88 9.92 5.67
C ILE A 80 4.46 10.48 5.73
N ASP A 81 4.12 11.18 6.81
CA ASP A 81 2.79 11.76 7.08
C ASP A 81 1.66 10.73 6.93
N ASP A 82 1.73 9.61 7.69
CA ASP A 82 0.79 8.50 7.58
C ASP A 82 -0.66 8.94 7.85
N ALA A 83 -1.46 9.02 6.78
CA ALA A 83 -2.84 9.46 6.83
C ALA A 83 -3.78 8.47 7.53
N ARG A 84 -3.30 7.29 7.93
CA ARG A 84 -4.09 6.30 8.68
C ARG A 84 -4.07 6.54 10.18
N ILE A 85 -3.10 7.28 10.70
CA ILE A 85 -3.00 7.59 12.13
C ILE A 85 -4.26 8.36 12.54
N GLY A 86 -4.93 7.90 13.60
CA GLY A 86 -6.20 8.50 14.03
C GLY A 86 -7.37 8.20 13.09
N LYS A 87 -7.28 7.18 12.24
CA LYS A 87 -8.40 6.70 11.41
C LYS A 87 -8.75 5.25 11.72
N SER A 88 -9.99 4.91 11.38
CA SER A 88 -10.53 3.57 11.53
C SER A 88 -11.25 3.14 10.25
N LYS A 89 -11.30 1.83 10.03
CA LYS A 89 -11.94 1.21 8.86
C LYS A 89 -13.07 0.32 9.31
N CYS A 90 -14.20 0.40 8.62
CA CYS A 90 -15.28 -0.56 8.79
C CYS A 90 -14.87 -1.91 8.22
N GLY A 91 -14.87 -2.97 9.03
CA GLY A 91 -14.51 -4.32 8.59
C GLY A 91 -15.46 -4.93 7.55
N TYR A 92 -16.65 -4.36 7.37
CA TYR A 92 -17.63 -4.83 6.38
C TYR A 92 -17.61 -4.04 5.06
N CYS A 93 -17.69 -2.70 5.13
CA CYS A 93 -17.79 -1.87 3.93
C CYS A 93 -16.49 -1.17 3.54
N GLY A 94 -15.43 -1.29 4.35
CA GLY A 94 -14.11 -0.70 4.06
C GLY A 94 -14.03 0.83 4.14
N LYS A 95 -15.13 1.52 4.47
CA LYS A 95 -15.14 2.97 4.65
C LYS A 95 -14.22 3.40 5.79
N VAL A 96 -13.47 4.46 5.56
CA VAL A 96 -12.56 5.07 6.54
C VAL A 96 -13.28 6.22 7.26
N ALA A 97 -13.12 6.29 8.58
CA ALA A 97 -13.66 7.35 9.44
C ALA A 97 -12.60 7.88 10.41
N GLU A 98 -12.71 9.15 10.77
CA GLU A 98 -11.87 9.79 11.81
C GLU A 98 -12.19 9.18 13.20
N THR A 99 -11.18 8.93 14.04
CA THR A 99 -11.28 8.06 15.25
C THR A 99 -12.06 8.61 16.45
N SER A 100 -13.37 8.86 16.32
CA SER A 100 -14.21 9.08 17.51
C SER A 100 -15.57 8.39 17.48
N GLN A 101 -15.96 7.76 16.37
CA GLN A 101 -17.29 7.19 16.22
C GLN A 101 -17.26 5.86 15.48
N GLY A 102 -16.60 4.88 16.09
CA GLY A 102 -16.49 3.52 15.55
C GLY A 102 -17.83 2.76 15.56
N HIS A 103 -18.83 3.25 14.84
CA HIS A 103 -20.04 2.53 14.47
C HIS A 103 -20.37 2.80 13.00
N CYS A 104 -20.16 1.79 12.16
CA CYS A 104 -20.88 1.74 10.89
C CYS A 104 -22.36 1.55 11.22
N GLU A 105 -23.28 2.26 10.53
CA GLU A 105 -24.74 2.13 10.68
C GLU A 105 -25.23 0.66 10.58
N LYS A 106 -24.40 -0.24 10.03
CA LYS A 106 -24.67 -1.67 9.91
C LYS A 106 -24.13 -2.53 11.08
N GLY A 107 -23.69 -1.93 12.19
CA GLY A 107 -23.25 -2.65 13.39
C GLY A 107 -21.92 -3.42 13.23
N CYS A 108 -21.09 -3.05 12.26
CA CYS A 108 -19.88 -3.78 11.93
C CYS A 108 -18.72 -3.45 12.87
N LYS A 109 -17.87 -4.45 13.12
CA LYS A 109 -16.62 -4.28 13.88
C LYS A 109 -15.74 -3.23 13.20
N VAL A 110 -15.28 -2.27 13.99
CA VAL A 110 -14.36 -1.24 13.55
C VAL A 110 -12.94 -1.71 13.82
N GLU A 111 -12.11 -1.64 12.78
CA GLU A 111 -10.69 -1.97 12.86
C GLU A 111 -9.88 -0.68 12.81
N TYR A 112 -9.04 -0.48 13.81
CA TYR A 112 -8.14 0.65 13.84
C TYR A 112 -6.94 0.35 12.96
N PHE A 113 -6.57 1.29 12.10
CA PHE A 113 -5.33 1.15 11.36
C PHE A 113 -4.18 1.12 12.36
N LYS A 114 -3.36 0.07 12.24
CA LYS A 114 -2.09 0.00 12.98
C LYS A 114 -1.04 0.77 12.20
N PRO A 115 -0.10 1.46 12.86
CA PRO A 115 1.12 1.90 12.21
C PRO A 115 1.79 0.69 11.54
N LEU A 116 2.03 0.77 10.22
CA LEU A 116 2.57 -0.40 9.48
C LEU A 116 4.07 -0.57 9.65
N LEU A 117 4.78 0.49 10.00
CA LEU A 117 6.18 0.43 10.37
C LEU A 117 6.24 0.76 11.86
N LYS A 118 6.86 -0.15 12.62
CA LYS A 118 7.24 0.13 14.01
C LYS A 118 8.59 0.86 13.96
N ASP A 119 8.72 1.91 14.76
CA ASP A 119 10.00 2.59 15.02
C ASP A 119 11.09 1.59 15.44
#